data_AF-A0A547PNS5-F1
#
_entry.id   AF-A0A547PNS5-F1
#
_cell.length_a   1.000
_cell.length_b   1.000
_cell.length_c   1.000
_cell.angle_alpha   90.00
_cell.angle_beta   90.00
_cell.angle_gamma   90.00
#
_symmetry.space_group_name_H-M   'P 1'
#
loop_
_entity.id
_entity.type
_entity.pdbx_description
1 polymer ?
#
loop_
_entity_poly.entity_id
_entity_poly.type
_entity_poly.pdbx_seq_one_letter_code
_entity_poly.pdbx_strand_id
1 'polypeptide(L)' 'MTIDQIKKDVDEGKTVFWVNHGYRVIKDSIGQYLIVFEPNGNVIGLTNRAGTRLNGAEADFYLGEAA' A
#
# COMPACT_ATOMS: atom_id res chain seq x y z
N MET A 1 -10.10 2.56 1.46
CA MET A 1 -9.39 3.66 0.77
C MET A 1 -9.35 3.36 -0.73
N THR A 2 -9.55 4.36 -1.59
CA THR A 2 -9.41 4.22 -3.05
C THR A 2 -7.94 4.20 -3.47
N ILE A 3 -7.64 3.80 -4.72
CA ILE A 3 -6.27 3.83 -5.28
C ILE A 3 -5.64 5.21 -5.13
N ASP A 4 -6.37 6.27 -5.48
CA ASP A 4 -5.86 7.63 -5.45
C ASP A 4 -5.61 8.13 -4.04
N GLN A 5 -6.49 7.79 -3.09
CA GLN A 5 -6.31 8.14 -1.68
C GLN A 5 -5.07 7.46 -1.09
N ILE A 6 -4.88 6.16 -1.37
CA ILE A 6 -3.70 5.40 -0.90
C ILE A 6 -2.43 6.02 -1.45
N LYS A 7 -2.37 6.26 -2.77
CA LYS A 7 -1.19 6.86 -3.42
C LYS A 7 -0.86 8.23 -2.83
N LYS A 8 -1.88 9.08 -2.67
CA LYS A 8 -1.73 10.41 -2.06
C LYS A 8 -1.17 10.32 -0.64
N ASP A 9 -1.74 9.45 0.19
CA ASP A 9 -1.29 9.31 1.58
C ASP A 9 0.15 8.79 1.67
N VAL A 10 0.53 7.84 0.81
CA VAL A 10 1.91 7.37 0.69
C VAL A 10 2.85 8.48 0.21
N ASP A 11 2.45 9.26 -0.80
CA ASP A 11 3.21 10.41 -1.30
C ASP A 11 3.38 11.52 -0.24
N GLU A 12 2.38 11.69 0.65
CA GLU A 12 2.44 12.60 1.81
C GLU A 12 3.25 12.02 2.98
N GLY A 13 3.83 10.82 2.85
CA GLY A 13 4.65 10.18 3.87
C GLY A 13 3.87 9.52 5.01
N LYS A 14 2.55 9.37 4.88
CA LYS A 14 1.73 8.66 5.87
C LYS A 14 1.94 7.15 5.75
N THR A 15 1.76 6.46 6.87
CA THR A 15 1.82 4.99 6.89
C THR A 15 0.44 4.43 6.54
N VAL A 16 0.37 3.74 5.40
CA VAL A 16 -0.81 2.97 4.97
C VAL A 16 -0.52 1.49 5.16
N PHE A 17 -1.42 0.80 5.87
CA PHE A 17 -1.38 -0.65 6.06
C PHE A 17 -2.43 -1.35 5.19
N TRP A 18 -2.25 -2.65 4.99
CA TRP A 18 -3.23 -3.54 4.34
C TRP A 18 -3.52 -4.75 5.22
N VAL A 19 -4.77 -5.01 5.57
CA VAL A 19 -5.28 -6.15 6.36
C VAL A 19 -4.71 -6.33 7.79
N ASN A 20 -3.45 -5.97 8.06
CA ASN A 20 -2.81 -5.89 9.38
C ASN A 20 -1.51 -5.07 9.32
N HIS A 21 -0.90 -4.83 10.48
CA HIS A 21 0.30 -4.00 10.63
C HIS A 21 1.57 -4.60 9.99
N GLY A 22 1.55 -5.88 9.60
CA GLY A 22 2.67 -6.52 8.90
C GLY A 22 2.76 -6.16 7.42
N TYR A 23 1.69 -5.62 6.81
CA TYR A 23 1.70 -5.20 5.40
C TYR A 23 1.67 -3.69 5.29
N ARG A 24 2.68 -3.12 4.66
CA ARG A 24 2.79 -1.67 4.42
C ARG A 24 2.71 -1.36 2.94
N VAL A 25 1.99 -0.29 2.59
CA VAL A 25 2.04 0.27 1.24
C VAL A 25 3.20 1.25 1.15
N ILE A 26 4.06 1.05 0.16
CA ILE A 26 5.21 1.93 -0.12
C ILE A 26 5.18 2.40 -1.57
N LYS A 27 5.91 3.49 -1.83
CA LYS A 27 6.35 3.88 -3.16
C LYS A 27 7.84 3.59 -3.28
N ASP A 28 8.25 2.77 -4.22
CA ASP A 28 9.65 2.41 -4.41
C ASP A 28 10.45 3.51 -5.15
N SER A 29 11.75 3.28 -5.31
CA SER A 29 12.67 4.24 -5.93
C SER A 29 12.39 4.55 -7.42
N ILE A 30 11.60 3.71 -8.10
CA ILE A 30 11.22 3.92 -9.50
C ILE A 30 9.75 4.37 -9.64
N GLY A 31 9.06 4.62 -8.52
CA GLY A 31 7.71 5.17 -8.47
C GLY A 31 6.58 4.14 -8.49
N GLN A 32 6.86 2.85 -8.32
CA GLN A 32 5.84 1.81 -8.19
C GLN A 32 5.23 1.83 -6.79
N TYR A 33 3.92 1.61 -6.72
CA TYR A 33 3.22 1.42 -5.45
C TYR A 33 3.07 -0.06 -5.16
N LEU A 34 3.57 -0.48 -4.01
CA LEU A 34 3.74 -1.88 -3.63
C LEU A 34 3.15 -2.11 -2.25
N ILE A 35 2.59 -3.29 -2.02
CA ILE A 35 2.23 -3.79 -0.69
C ILE A 35 3.33 -4.76 -0.27
N VAL A 36 4.02 -4.43 0.82
CA VAL A 36 5.17 -5.17 1.34
C VAL A 36 4.80 -5.82 2.66
N PHE A 37 4.95 -7.14 2.75
CA PHE A 37 4.90 -7.83 4.04
C PHE A 37 6.27 -7.71 4.71
N GLU A 38 6.40 -6.79 5.65
CA GLU A 38 7.67 -6.43 6.28
C GLU A 38 8.39 -7.61 6.96
N PRO A 39 7.70 -8.58 7.63
CA PRO A 39 8.38 -9.68 8.31
C PRO A 39 9.23 -10.60 7.42
N ASN A 40 8.96 -10.69 6.12
CA ASN A 40 9.75 -11.52 5.21
C ASN A 40 10.06 -10.88 3.86
N GLY A 41 9.69 -9.61 3.65
CA GLY A 41 9.97 -8.87 2.42
C GLY A 41 9.18 -9.33 1.20
N ASN A 42 8.09 -10.11 1.35
CA ASN A 42 7.21 -10.41 0.22
C ASN A 42 6.59 -9.12 -0.32
N VAL A 43 6.56 -8.99 -1.65
CA VAL A 43 6.09 -7.79 -2.33
C VAL A 43 5.04 -8.16 -3.38
N ILE A 44 3.92 -7.47 -3.36
CA ILE A 44 2.93 -7.47 -4.43
C ILE A 44 2.67 -6.03 -4.90
N GLY A 45 2.18 -5.87 -6.12
CA GLY A 45 1.72 -4.54 -6.57
C GLY A 45 0.50 -4.07 -5.77
N LEU A 46 0.38 -2.77 -5.52
CA LEU A 46 -0.83 -2.19 -4.93
C LEU A 46 -2.06 -2.46 -5.81
N THR A 47 -1.87 -2.48 -7.12
CA THR A 47 -2.92 -2.66 -8.12
C THR A 47 -2.65 -3.85 -9.03
N ASN A 48 -3.65 -4.24 -9.80
CA ASN A 48 -3.44 -5.04 -11.01
C ASN A 48 -2.45 -4.34 -11.97
N ARG A 49 -1.99 -5.07 -13.00
CA ARG A 49 -1.02 -4.55 -13.99
C ARG A 49 -1.50 -3.30 -14.74
N ALA A 50 -2.81 -3.14 -14.90
CA ALA A 50 -3.40 -1.98 -15.57
C ALA A 50 -3.51 -0.74 -14.69
N GLY A 51 -3.27 -0.85 -13.37
CA GLY A 51 -3.41 0.27 -12.44
C GLY A 51 -4.85 0.61 -12.05
N THR A 52 -5.83 -0.20 -12.47
CA THR A 52 -7.27 0.14 -12.38
C THR A 52 -8.01 -0.47 -11.20
N ARG A 53 -7.42 -1.48 -10.55
CA ARG A 53 -8.04 -2.17 -9.41
C ARG A 53 -7.00 -2.50 -8.36
N LEU A 54 -7.34 -2.32 -7.08
CA LEU A 54 -6.50 -2.76 -5.95
C LEU A 54 -6.33 -4.28 -5.95
N ASN A 55 -5.17 -4.74 -5.52
CA ASN A 55 -5.01 -6.09 -5.00
C ASN A 55 -5.46 -6.07 -3.53
N GLY A 56 -6.68 -6.51 -3.26
CA GLY A 56 -7.36 -6.40 -1.96
C GLY A 56 -8.69 -5.64 -2.06
N ALA A 57 -9.47 -5.60 -0.97
CA ALA A 57 -10.66 -4.77 -0.91
C ALA A 57 -10.31 -3.37 -0.38
N GLU A 58 -11.01 -2.33 -0.83
CA GLU A 58 -10.76 -0.96 -0.35
C GLU A 58 -10.87 -0.85 1.17
N ALA A 59 -11.77 -1.59 1.80
CA ALA A 59 -11.99 -1.60 3.24
C ALA A 59 -10.82 -2.19 4.05
N ASP A 60 -9.92 -2.95 3.41
CA ASP A 60 -8.78 -3.58 4.08
C ASP A 60 -7.60 -2.60 4.26
N PHE A 61 -7.64 -1.44 3.62
CA PHE A 61 -6.60 -0.42 3.70
C PHE A 61 -6.96 0.66 4.70
N TYR A 62 -6.01 1.00 5.55
CA TYR A 62 -6.19 1.99 6.61
C TYR A 62 -4.89 2.73 6.92
N LEU A 63 -5.02 3.95 7.44
CA LEU A 63 -3.90 4.70 7.99
C LEU A 63 -3.55 4.15 9.37
N GLY A 64 -2.26 4.08 9.67
CA GLY A 64 -1.79 3.82 11.02
C GLY A 64 -0.60 4.70 11.37
N GLU A 65 -0.17 4.60 12.62
CA GLU A 65 1.05 5.25 13.09
C GLU A 65 2.25 4.36 12.73
N ALA A 66 3.36 4.96 12.33
CA ALA A 66 4.62 4.23 12.23
C ALA A 66 5.05 3.85 13.65
N ALA A 67 5.38 2.57 13.86
CA ALA A 67 5.97 2.10 15.12
C ALA A 67 7.41 2.60 15.28
#